data_AF-A0A929DEI2-F1
#
_entry.id   AF-A0A929DEI2-F1
#
_cell.length_a   1.000
_cell.length_b   1.000
_cell.length_c   1.000
_cell.angle_alpha   90.00
_cell.angle_beta   90.00
_cell.angle_gamma   90.00
#
_symmetry.space_group_name_H-M   'P 1'
#
loop_
_entity.id
_entity.type
_entity.pdbx_description
1 polymer ?
#
loop_
_entity_poly.entity_id
_entity_poly.type
_entity_poly.pdbx_seq_one_letter_code
_entity_poly.pdbx_strand_id
1 'polypeptide(L)'
;TPTPEELETQLTKLALAIEVELELPEIVVVQEVENTEILQVLGDRINAAAGTAYMAASFETSDARGIEVGFLWDADRVDLLDAYQMSGPDVEDAFGPSSPSPGREPLVGVFEIEGEMVTIVGNHFKSKGGDDPLFGVNWPPDRVTEVQRKMQARVVRDFVNTILDADPSALVMVTGDLNDFQFGEPGEGTDHPVAILEGGAGEVSLTNLLNLEKDAETYTYVYDGNSQVLDHMLVSPALYDLFAAVDVLHFNAGYPDALGGDANTTLRASDHDALEGRFNLR
;
A
#
# COMPACT_ATOMS: atom_id res chain seq x y z
N THR A 1 -2.42 17.56 -12.17
CA THR A 1 -3.62 17.87 -11.39
C THR A 1 -4.84 17.66 -12.25
N PRO A 2 -5.78 16.80 -11.83
CA PRO A 2 -7.03 16.59 -12.54
C PRO A 2 -7.87 17.88 -12.59
N THR A 3 -8.74 17.99 -13.58
CA THR A 3 -9.81 18.99 -13.59
C THR A 3 -10.83 18.70 -12.48
N PRO A 4 -11.64 19.68 -12.05
CA PRO A 4 -12.68 19.43 -11.05
C PRO A 4 -13.69 18.34 -11.45
N GLU A 5 -13.97 18.19 -12.75
CA GLU A 5 -14.88 17.16 -13.27
C GLU A 5 -14.23 15.76 -13.26
N GLU A 6 -12.94 15.66 -13.58
CA GLU A 6 -12.18 14.41 -13.45
C GLU A 6 -12.05 13.98 -11.98
N LEU A 7 -11.78 14.92 -11.07
CA LEU A 7 -11.73 14.64 -9.64
C LEU A 7 -13.09 14.17 -9.11
N GLU A 8 -14.19 14.83 -9.51
CA GLU A 8 -15.54 14.44 -9.14
C GLU A 8 -15.88 13.01 -9.62
N THR A 9 -15.47 12.68 -10.85
CA THR A 9 -15.63 11.35 -11.42
C THR A 9 -14.83 10.32 -10.63
N GLN A 10 -13.56 10.61 -10.34
CA GLN A 10 -12.68 9.73 -9.59
C GLN A 10 -13.22 9.46 -8.17
N LEU A 11 -13.60 10.51 -7.44
CA LEU A 11 -14.18 10.37 -6.09
C LEU A 11 -15.49 9.57 -6.10
N THR A 12 -16.33 9.75 -7.12
CA THR A 12 -17.57 8.98 -7.27
C THR A 12 -17.27 7.50 -7.51
N LYS A 13 -16.32 7.19 -8.41
CA LYS A 13 -15.95 5.81 -8.71
C LYS A 13 -15.29 5.12 -7.52
N LEU A 14 -14.37 5.79 -6.84
CA LEU A 14 -13.70 5.24 -5.65
C LEU A 14 -14.68 4.99 -4.52
N ALA A 15 -15.62 5.92 -4.26
CA ALA A 15 -16.65 5.71 -3.24
C ALA A 15 -17.51 4.48 -3.56
N LEU A 16 -17.96 4.35 -4.81
CA LEU A 16 -18.75 3.21 -5.26
C LEU A 16 -17.95 1.90 -5.20
N ALA A 17 -16.68 1.91 -5.58
CA ALA A 17 -15.81 0.74 -5.50
C ALA A 17 -15.59 0.28 -4.05
N ILE A 18 -15.36 1.22 -3.12
CA ILE A 18 -15.23 0.91 -1.70
C ILE A 18 -16.54 0.33 -1.13
N GLU A 19 -17.69 0.86 -1.54
CA GLU A 19 -18.99 0.37 -1.11
C GLU A 19 -19.32 -1.03 -1.68
N VAL A 20 -19.10 -1.23 -2.97
CA VAL A 20 -19.62 -2.40 -3.71
C VAL A 20 -18.59 -3.51 -3.84
N GLU A 21 -17.36 -3.19 -4.24
CA GLU A 21 -16.34 -4.20 -4.56
C GLU A 21 -15.54 -4.58 -3.31
N LEU A 22 -15.19 -3.61 -2.47
CA LEU A 22 -14.45 -3.86 -1.21
C LEU A 22 -15.39 -4.12 -0.02
N GLU A 23 -16.71 -4.03 -0.22
CA GLU A 23 -17.73 -4.29 0.81
C GLU A 23 -17.52 -3.53 2.13
N LEU A 24 -17.09 -2.25 2.06
CA LEU A 24 -16.89 -1.35 3.20
C LEU A 24 -15.87 -1.90 4.23
N PRO A 25 -14.56 -1.97 3.90
CA PRO A 25 -13.53 -2.48 4.81
C PRO A 25 -13.31 -1.55 6.01
N GLU A 26 -12.93 -2.09 7.16
CA GLU A 26 -12.67 -1.31 8.38
C GLU A 26 -11.59 -0.24 8.19
N ILE A 27 -10.53 -0.57 7.44
CA ILE A 27 -9.39 0.31 7.18
C ILE A 27 -8.97 0.13 5.72
N VAL A 28 -8.72 1.25 5.03
CA VAL A 28 -8.11 1.31 3.71
C VAL A 28 -6.82 2.11 3.81
N VAL A 29 -5.73 1.54 3.29
CA VAL A 29 -4.46 2.25 3.11
C VAL A 29 -4.38 2.67 1.65
N VAL A 30 -4.35 3.99 1.42
CA VAL A 30 -4.39 4.57 0.07
C VAL A 30 -3.06 5.26 -0.25
N GLN A 31 -2.63 5.14 -1.51
CA GLN A 31 -1.48 5.87 -2.06
C GLN A 31 -1.97 6.94 -3.05
N GLU A 32 -1.06 7.84 -3.41
CA GLU A 32 -1.32 8.94 -4.36
C GLU A 32 -2.41 9.92 -3.89
N VAL A 33 -2.53 10.11 -2.58
CA VAL A 33 -3.47 11.06 -1.98
C VAL A 33 -2.93 12.48 -2.12
N GLU A 34 -3.74 13.43 -2.56
CA GLU A 34 -3.32 14.84 -2.66
C GLU A 34 -3.21 15.50 -1.28
N ASN A 35 -4.17 15.25 -0.39
CA ASN A 35 -4.19 15.69 1.02
C ASN A 35 -5.35 15.05 1.78
N THR A 36 -5.37 15.26 3.10
CA THR A 36 -6.39 14.72 4.00
C THR A 36 -7.78 15.24 3.68
N GLU A 37 -7.93 16.51 3.28
CA GLU A 37 -9.23 17.09 2.97
C GLU A 37 -9.91 16.41 1.79
N ILE A 38 -9.17 16.11 0.72
CA ILE A 38 -9.69 15.37 -0.43
C ILE A 38 -10.01 13.92 -0.06
N LEU A 39 -9.16 13.27 0.74
CA LEU A 39 -9.43 11.91 1.22
C LEU A 39 -10.66 11.86 2.12
N GLN A 40 -10.90 12.89 2.95
CA GLN A 40 -12.11 12.99 3.76
C GLN A 40 -13.35 13.19 2.89
N VAL A 41 -13.27 13.91 1.76
CA VAL A 41 -14.41 14.00 0.82
C VAL A 41 -14.77 12.63 0.24
N LEU A 42 -13.80 11.74 0.01
CA LEU A 42 -14.08 10.34 -0.36
C LEU A 42 -14.82 9.63 0.79
N GLY A 43 -14.32 9.73 2.01
CA GLY A 43 -14.97 9.17 3.21
C GLY A 43 -16.42 9.66 3.39
N ASP A 44 -16.65 10.97 3.26
CA ASP A 44 -17.96 11.58 3.42
C ASP A 44 -18.99 11.07 2.39
N ARG A 45 -18.54 10.73 1.16
CA ARG A 45 -19.42 10.12 0.15
C ARG A 45 -19.83 8.71 0.53
N ILE A 46 -18.88 7.91 1.02
CA ILE A 46 -19.16 6.55 1.50
C ILE A 46 -20.13 6.62 2.69
N ASN A 47 -19.88 7.54 3.63
CA ASN A 47 -20.75 7.77 4.80
C ASN A 47 -22.17 8.13 4.39
N ALA A 48 -22.33 9.02 3.40
CA ALA A 48 -23.63 9.44 2.91
C ALA A 48 -24.39 8.31 2.19
N ALA A 49 -23.67 7.41 1.50
CA ALA A 49 -24.26 6.30 0.75
C ALA A 49 -24.62 5.10 1.65
N ALA A 50 -23.70 4.71 2.54
CA ALA A 50 -23.78 3.47 3.31
C ALA A 50 -24.19 3.66 4.78
N GLY A 51 -24.20 4.90 5.29
CA GLY A 51 -24.49 5.17 6.70
C GLY A 51 -23.38 4.77 7.67
N THR A 52 -22.12 4.87 7.21
CA THR A 52 -20.89 4.60 7.97
C THR A 52 -20.26 5.88 8.54
N ALA A 53 -19.12 5.76 9.22
CA ALA A 53 -18.39 6.88 9.83
C ALA A 53 -16.91 6.92 9.42
N TYR A 54 -16.62 6.79 8.12
CA TYR A 54 -15.28 6.92 7.58
C TYR A 54 -14.63 8.28 7.90
N MET A 55 -13.43 8.20 8.46
CA MET A 55 -12.52 9.30 8.73
C MET A 55 -11.22 9.10 7.96
N ALA A 56 -10.53 10.21 7.67
CA ALA A 56 -9.30 10.22 6.89
C ALA A 56 -8.13 10.86 7.65
N ALA A 57 -6.93 10.38 7.38
CA ALA A 57 -5.68 10.97 7.85
C ALA A 57 -4.55 10.74 6.83
N SER A 58 -3.87 11.81 6.46
CA SER A 58 -2.64 11.80 5.67
C SER A 58 -1.75 12.96 6.12
N PHE A 59 -0.51 12.99 5.64
CA PHE A 59 0.46 14.01 6.03
C PHE A 59 1.33 14.37 4.84
N GLU A 60 1.70 15.65 4.72
CA GLU A 60 2.59 16.14 3.66
C GLU A 60 3.91 15.38 3.69
N THR A 61 4.32 14.87 2.53
CA THR A 61 5.57 14.13 2.35
C THR A 61 6.63 14.99 1.65
N SER A 62 7.86 14.50 1.55
CA SER A 62 8.90 15.15 0.74
C SER A 62 8.69 15.03 -0.78
N ASP A 63 7.56 14.48 -1.25
CA ASP A 63 7.30 14.27 -2.69
C ASP A 63 6.97 15.60 -3.36
N ALA A 64 7.80 16.01 -4.33
CA ALA A 64 7.63 17.29 -5.02
C ALA A 64 6.32 17.39 -5.84
N ARG A 65 5.62 16.27 -6.08
CA ARG A 65 4.30 16.25 -6.72
C ARG A 65 3.17 16.57 -5.75
N GLY A 66 3.43 16.53 -4.44
CA GLY A 66 2.40 16.70 -3.40
C GLY A 66 1.49 15.49 -3.27
N ILE A 67 2.04 14.28 -3.39
CA ILE A 67 1.28 13.05 -3.17
C ILE A 67 1.71 12.35 -1.87
N GLU A 68 0.75 11.72 -1.22
CA GLU A 68 0.85 11.20 0.13
C GLU A 68 0.35 9.75 0.20
N VAL A 69 0.70 9.09 1.30
CA VAL A 69 0.00 7.89 1.76
C VAL A 69 -1.04 8.35 2.78
N GLY A 70 -2.21 7.73 2.77
CA GLY A 70 -3.29 8.04 3.70
C GLY A 70 -3.97 6.81 4.27
N PHE A 71 -4.63 7.00 5.40
CA PHE A 71 -5.60 6.07 5.95
C PHE A 71 -7.00 6.61 5.76
N LEU A 72 -7.92 5.72 5.41
CA LEU A 72 -9.36 5.93 5.46
C LEU A 72 -9.93 4.78 6.30
N TRP A 73 -10.58 5.06 7.42
CA TRP A 73 -11.08 4.01 8.32
C TRP A 73 -12.47 4.33 8.85
N ASP A 74 -13.27 3.30 9.12
CA ASP A 74 -14.62 3.45 9.65
C ASP A 74 -14.59 3.61 11.18
N ALA A 75 -14.82 4.83 11.67
CA ALA A 75 -14.70 5.19 13.08
C ALA A 75 -15.79 4.56 13.98
N ASP A 76 -16.83 3.96 13.39
CA ASP A 76 -17.81 3.17 14.15
C ASP A 76 -17.28 1.76 14.49
N ARG A 77 -16.24 1.29 13.78
CA ARG A 77 -15.64 -0.06 13.95
C ARG A 77 -14.22 -0.04 14.48
N VAL A 78 -13.49 1.06 14.28
CA VAL A 78 -12.07 1.16 14.59
C VAL A 78 -11.72 2.51 15.21
N ASP A 79 -10.92 2.50 16.27
CA ASP A 79 -10.34 3.69 16.85
C ASP A 79 -8.91 3.90 16.33
N LEU A 80 -8.62 5.07 15.73
CA LEU A 80 -7.25 5.49 15.42
C LEU A 80 -6.65 6.18 16.66
N LEU A 81 -5.67 5.52 17.28
CA LEU A 81 -5.06 5.99 18.52
C LEU A 81 -3.86 6.92 18.29
N ASP A 82 -3.09 6.66 17.23
CA ASP A 82 -1.97 7.51 16.82
C ASP A 82 -1.71 7.39 15.31
N ALA A 83 -1.28 8.47 14.69
CA ALA A 83 -0.88 8.49 13.29
C ALA A 83 0.26 9.49 13.06
N TYR A 84 1.32 9.04 12.40
CA TYR A 84 2.49 9.88 12.14
C TYR A 84 3.31 9.36 10.96
N GLN A 85 4.03 10.25 10.30
CA GLN A 85 5.07 9.85 9.35
C GLN A 85 6.33 9.42 10.09
N MET A 86 6.94 8.34 9.63
CA MET A 86 8.29 7.97 10.05
C MET A 86 9.24 9.15 9.81
N SER A 87 10.19 9.35 10.72
CA SER A 87 11.21 10.39 10.62
C SER A 87 12.50 9.93 11.29
N GLY A 88 13.60 10.62 11.01
CA GLY A 88 14.93 10.30 11.53
C GLY A 88 15.99 10.27 10.42
N PRO A 89 17.27 10.08 10.76
CA PRO A 89 18.36 10.15 9.79
C PRO A 89 18.22 9.14 8.64
N ASP A 90 17.90 7.88 8.94
CA ASP A 90 17.79 6.85 7.90
C ASP A 90 16.56 7.07 7.02
N VAL A 91 15.47 7.62 7.59
CA VAL A 91 14.28 8.03 6.82
C VAL A 91 14.61 9.23 5.92
N GLU A 92 15.34 10.22 6.43
CA GLU A 92 15.77 11.38 5.65
C GLU A 92 16.64 10.96 4.46
N ASP A 93 17.56 10.01 4.67
CA ASP A 93 18.43 9.50 3.61
C ASP A 93 17.64 8.70 2.54
N ALA A 94 16.62 7.92 2.95
CA ALA A 94 15.85 7.04 2.07
C ALA A 94 14.62 7.70 1.41
N PHE A 95 14.01 8.69 2.06
CA PHE A 95 12.75 9.31 1.66
C PHE A 95 12.76 10.84 1.74
N GLY A 96 13.66 11.45 2.52
CA GLY A 96 13.64 12.89 2.76
C GLY A 96 14.01 13.73 1.53
N PRO A 97 13.96 15.07 1.63
CA PRO A 97 14.18 15.98 0.51
C PRO A 97 15.56 15.84 -0.16
N SER A 98 16.53 15.27 0.55
CA SER A 98 17.89 15.03 0.06
C SER A 98 18.10 13.65 -0.58
N SER A 99 17.11 12.75 -0.48
CA SER A 99 17.12 11.40 -1.07
C SER A 99 17.17 11.45 -2.61
N PRO A 100 17.75 10.43 -3.28
CA PRO A 100 17.56 10.23 -4.73
C PRO A 100 16.10 9.97 -5.15
N SER A 101 15.24 9.61 -4.19
CA SER A 101 13.79 9.52 -4.34
C SER A 101 13.09 10.26 -3.19
N PRO A 102 13.04 11.60 -3.22
CA PRO A 102 12.34 12.37 -2.22
C PRO A 102 10.84 12.07 -2.23
N GLY A 103 10.28 11.92 -1.04
CA GLY A 103 8.86 11.78 -0.77
C GLY A 103 8.38 10.39 -0.41
N ARG A 104 7.13 10.37 0.03
CA ARG A 104 6.37 9.18 0.43
C ARG A 104 7.02 8.45 1.60
N GLU A 105 7.46 9.23 2.60
CA GLU A 105 7.81 8.74 3.93
C GLU A 105 6.70 7.79 4.44
N PRO A 106 7.05 6.63 5.02
CA PRO A 106 6.06 5.68 5.48
C PRO A 106 5.13 6.29 6.53
N LEU A 107 3.83 6.04 6.35
CA LEU A 107 2.78 6.47 7.28
C LEU A 107 2.50 5.35 8.29
N VAL A 108 2.67 5.63 9.57
CA VAL A 108 2.34 4.69 10.65
C VAL A 108 0.98 5.06 11.23
N GLY A 109 0.10 4.07 11.34
CA GLY A 109 -1.17 4.17 12.04
C GLY A 109 -1.24 3.10 13.12
N VAL A 110 -1.63 3.51 14.33
CA VAL A 110 -1.86 2.60 15.46
C VAL A 110 -3.36 2.58 15.72
N PHE A 111 -3.99 1.45 15.43
CA PHE A 111 -5.43 1.26 15.51
C PHE A 111 -5.78 0.32 16.67
N GLU A 112 -6.88 0.61 17.37
CA GLU A 112 -7.55 -0.34 18.26
C GLU A 112 -8.77 -0.92 17.53
N ILE A 113 -8.79 -2.25 17.40
CA ILE A 113 -9.85 -3.00 16.73
C ILE A 113 -10.28 -4.12 17.67
N GLU A 114 -11.52 -4.07 18.15
CA GLU A 114 -12.06 -5.06 19.10
C GLU A 114 -11.18 -5.25 20.37
N GLY A 115 -10.48 -4.19 20.79
CA GLY A 115 -9.57 -4.19 21.94
C GLY A 115 -8.17 -4.72 21.67
N GLU A 116 -7.85 -5.08 20.42
CA GLU A 116 -6.51 -5.45 19.97
C GLU A 116 -5.83 -4.27 19.28
N MET A 117 -4.54 -4.09 19.56
CA MET A 117 -3.73 -3.01 19.02
C MET A 117 -3.03 -3.46 17.73
N VAL A 118 -3.37 -2.86 16.59
CA VAL A 118 -2.76 -3.17 15.29
C VAL A 118 -1.97 -1.97 14.79
N THR A 119 -0.68 -2.17 14.53
CA THR A 119 0.18 -1.17 13.90
C THR A 119 0.28 -1.43 12.40
N ILE A 120 -0.14 -0.47 11.60
CA ILE A 120 -0.08 -0.53 10.13
C ILE A 120 0.93 0.49 9.63
N VAL A 121 1.88 0.03 8.82
CA VAL A 121 2.86 0.88 8.13
C VAL A 121 2.50 0.93 6.65
N GLY A 122 1.91 2.04 6.22
CA GLY A 122 1.56 2.33 4.84
C GLY A 122 2.74 2.90 4.06
N ASN A 123 2.99 2.36 2.87
CA ASN A 123 4.16 2.68 2.06
C ASN A 123 3.79 3.00 0.61
N HIS A 124 4.64 3.79 -0.05
CA HIS A 124 4.63 3.95 -1.50
C HIS A 124 6.08 4.15 -1.99
N PHE A 125 6.76 3.06 -2.34
CA PHE A 125 8.19 3.05 -2.63
C PHE A 125 8.55 3.69 -3.98
N LYS A 126 9.84 3.90 -4.23
CA LYS A 126 10.35 4.38 -5.52
C LYS A 126 9.87 3.48 -6.66
N SER A 127 9.17 4.05 -7.63
CA SER A 127 8.75 3.29 -8.81
C SER A 127 9.92 2.80 -9.65
N LYS A 128 9.67 1.71 -10.40
CA LYS A 128 10.61 1.11 -11.36
C LYS A 128 10.88 2.00 -12.59
N GLY A 129 10.25 3.17 -12.65
CA GLY A 129 10.45 4.14 -13.72
C GLY A 129 11.90 4.61 -13.80
N GLY A 130 12.54 4.35 -14.94
CA GLY A 130 13.96 4.65 -15.20
C GLY A 130 14.85 3.40 -15.26
N ASP A 131 14.36 2.24 -14.83
CA ASP A 131 14.99 0.95 -15.11
C ASP A 131 14.85 0.60 -16.60
N ASP A 132 15.75 -0.26 -17.08
CA ASP A 132 15.61 -0.85 -18.41
C ASP A 132 14.30 -1.67 -18.52
N PRO A 133 13.65 -1.69 -19.70
CA PRO A 133 12.45 -2.47 -19.90
C PRO A 133 12.71 -3.96 -19.76
N LEU A 134 11.69 -4.71 -19.33
CA LEU A 134 11.76 -6.17 -19.22
C LEU A 134 12.21 -6.85 -20.52
N PHE A 135 11.78 -6.29 -21.66
CA PHE A 135 12.21 -6.71 -23.00
C PHE A 135 13.05 -5.60 -23.64
N GLY A 136 14.37 -5.72 -23.51
CA GLY A 136 15.32 -4.71 -23.98
C GLY A 136 16.59 -5.30 -24.63
N VAL A 137 17.49 -4.40 -25.07
CA VAL A 137 18.79 -4.79 -25.65
C VAL A 137 19.84 -5.14 -24.59
N ASN A 138 19.65 -4.67 -23.36
CA ASN A 138 20.50 -4.97 -22.21
C ASN A 138 19.94 -6.19 -21.49
N TRP A 139 20.79 -7.19 -21.19
CA TRP A 139 20.41 -8.37 -20.42
C TRP A 139 21.56 -8.84 -19.51
N PRO A 140 21.36 -8.91 -18.19
CA PRO A 140 20.14 -8.53 -17.45
C PRO A 140 19.81 -7.02 -17.59
N PRO A 141 18.56 -6.59 -17.37
CA PRO A 141 18.18 -5.18 -17.38
C PRO A 141 18.94 -4.38 -16.32
N ASP A 142 19.37 -3.16 -16.64
CA ASP A 142 19.92 -2.24 -15.65
C ASP A 142 18.78 -1.66 -14.78
N ARG A 143 18.73 -2.04 -13.51
CA ARG A 143 17.70 -1.60 -12.53
C ARG A 143 18.24 -0.53 -11.58
N VAL A 144 18.40 0.68 -12.08
CA VAL A 144 19.00 1.79 -11.32
C VAL A 144 18.16 2.19 -10.10
N THR A 145 16.84 1.97 -10.13
CA THR A 145 15.93 2.29 -9.03
C THR A 145 15.96 1.26 -7.90
N GLU A 146 16.48 0.05 -8.15
CA GLU A 146 16.55 -1.07 -7.19
C GLU A 146 17.28 -0.67 -5.90
N VAL A 147 18.41 0.06 -6.04
CA VAL A 147 19.22 0.51 -4.90
C VAL A 147 18.41 1.34 -3.92
N GLN A 148 17.55 2.22 -4.45
CA GLN A 148 16.69 3.06 -3.63
C GLN A 148 15.60 2.24 -2.95
N ARG A 149 14.92 1.35 -3.68
CA ARG A 149 13.86 0.50 -3.11
C ARG A 149 14.41 -0.41 -2.00
N LYS A 150 15.60 -0.99 -2.17
CA LYS A 150 16.27 -1.79 -1.12
C LYS A 150 16.58 -0.96 0.13
N MET A 151 17.02 0.28 -0.04
CA MET A 151 17.25 1.20 1.08
C MET A 151 15.95 1.53 1.82
N GLN A 152 14.89 1.85 1.08
CA GLN A 152 13.55 2.12 1.64
C GLN A 152 13.00 0.92 2.41
N ALA A 153 13.10 -0.28 1.82
CA ALA A 153 12.73 -1.54 2.46
C ALA A 153 13.48 -1.76 3.77
N ARG A 154 14.79 -1.47 3.80
CA ARG A 154 15.60 -1.65 5.02
C ARG A 154 15.17 -0.71 6.14
N VAL A 155 14.89 0.56 5.83
CA VAL A 155 14.39 1.54 6.82
C VAL A 155 13.07 1.09 7.45
N VAL A 156 12.12 0.64 6.62
CA VAL A 156 10.83 0.12 7.11
C VAL A 156 11.02 -1.15 7.92
N ARG A 157 11.87 -2.07 7.46
CA ARG A 157 12.19 -3.30 8.17
C ARG A 157 12.82 -3.02 9.54
N ASP A 158 13.74 -2.08 9.62
CA ASP A 158 14.38 -1.69 10.87
C ASP A 158 13.38 -1.11 11.86
N PHE A 159 12.44 -0.28 11.40
CA PHE A 159 11.33 0.19 12.23
C PHE A 159 10.47 -0.96 12.76
N VAL A 160 10.06 -1.90 11.91
CA VAL A 160 9.29 -3.08 12.34
C VAL A 160 10.07 -3.94 13.33
N ASN A 161 11.38 -4.11 13.13
CA ASN A 161 12.24 -4.81 14.08
C ASN A 161 12.21 -4.14 15.46
N THR A 162 12.19 -2.80 15.56
CA THR A 162 12.10 -2.14 16.88
C THR A 162 10.82 -2.52 17.63
N ILE A 163 9.72 -2.73 16.92
CA ILE A 163 8.44 -3.16 17.50
C ILE A 163 8.53 -4.62 17.92
N LEU A 164 8.95 -5.50 17.00
CA LEU A 164 8.96 -6.96 17.23
C LEU A 164 10.06 -7.43 18.19
N ASP A 165 11.16 -6.68 18.32
CA ASP A 165 12.19 -6.94 19.33
C ASP A 165 11.70 -6.57 20.74
N ALA A 166 10.85 -5.55 20.85
CA ALA A 166 10.23 -5.15 22.11
C ALA A 166 9.07 -6.09 22.49
N ASP A 167 8.26 -6.47 21.52
CA ASP A 167 7.14 -7.41 21.66
C ASP A 167 7.00 -8.31 20.41
N PRO A 168 7.50 -9.56 20.47
CA PRO A 168 7.37 -10.50 19.36
C PRO A 168 5.92 -10.91 19.03
N SER A 169 4.95 -10.58 19.89
CA SER A 169 3.52 -10.83 19.69
C SER A 169 2.75 -9.61 19.19
N ALA A 170 3.41 -8.48 18.93
CA ALA A 170 2.76 -7.30 18.40
C ALA A 170 2.11 -7.57 17.03
N LEU A 171 0.90 -7.06 16.84
CA LEU A 171 0.16 -7.15 15.57
C LEU A 171 0.63 -6.05 14.63
N VAL A 172 1.60 -6.37 13.78
CA VAL A 172 2.16 -5.41 12.80
C VAL A 172 1.84 -5.83 11.37
N MET A 173 1.49 -4.85 10.55
CA MET A 173 1.32 -4.96 9.11
C MET A 173 2.18 -3.91 8.38
N VAL A 174 2.86 -4.32 7.32
CA VAL A 174 3.50 -3.44 6.32
C VAL A 174 2.73 -3.60 5.02
N THR A 175 2.19 -2.52 4.48
CA THR A 175 1.31 -2.60 3.30
C THR A 175 1.45 -1.38 2.38
N GLY A 176 1.01 -1.55 1.13
CA GLY A 176 0.96 -0.52 0.09
C GLY A 176 1.74 -0.90 -1.17
N ASP A 177 1.92 0.06 -2.06
CA ASP A 177 2.68 -0.09 -3.30
C ASP A 177 4.19 -0.08 -3.01
N LEU A 178 4.80 -1.26 -3.00
CA LEU A 178 6.24 -1.40 -2.80
C LEU A 178 7.03 -1.32 -4.10
N ASN A 179 6.34 -1.20 -5.24
CA ASN A 179 6.91 -1.10 -6.57
C ASN A 179 7.92 -2.22 -6.87
N ASP A 180 7.72 -3.41 -6.32
CA ASP A 180 8.64 -4.54 -6.45
C ASP A 180 7.87 -5.85 -6.52
N PHE A 181 8.52 -6.91 -6.99
CA PHE A 181 7.88 -8.22 -7.09
C PHE A 181 8.06 -9.00 -5.80
N GLN A 182 7.17 -9.96 -5.57
CA GLN A 182 7.25 -10.94 -4.49
C GLN A 182 8.45 -11.90 -4.64
N PHE A 183 9.22 -11.80 -5.71
CA PHE A 183 10.43 -12.57 -5.96
C PHE A 183 11.52 -11.67 -6.55
N GLY A 184 12.78 -12.04 -6.34
CA GLY A 184 13.90 -11.33 -6.95
C GLY A 184 13.97 -11.52 -8.47
N GLU A 185 14.10 -10.42 -9.19
CA GLU A 185 14.29 -10.43 -10.64
C GLU A 185 15.65 -11.04 -11.05
N PRO A 186 15.83 -11.46 -12.31
CA PRO A 186 17.11 -11.93 -12.80
C PRO A 186 18.25 -10.94 -12.53
N GLY A 187 19.17 -11.33 -11.65
CA GLY A 187 20.34 -10.53 -11.27
C GLY A 187 20.13 -9.58 -10.09
N GLU A 188 18.95 -9.53 -9.48
CA GLU A 188 18.65 -8.71 -8.30
C GLU A 188 19.17 -9.35 -7.01
N GLY A 189 19.29 -10.68 -6.99
CA GLY A 189 19.72 -11.44 -5.83
C GLY A 189 18.56 -11.86 -4.93
N THR A 190 18.90 -12.37 -3.74
CA THR A 190 17.91 -12.85 -2.77
C THR A 190 17.45 -11.77 -1.79
N ASP A 191 18.01 -10.58 -1.88
CA ASP A 191 17.75 -9.44 -1.01
C ASP A 191 16.94 -8.35 -1.73
N HIS A 192 16.03 -8.74 -2.63
CA HIS A 192 15.06 -7.82 -3.23
C HIS A 192 14.20 -7.14 -2.15
N PRO A 193 13.62 -5.95 -2.42
CA PRO A 193 12.90 -5.16 -1.43
C PRO A 193 11.87 -5.93 -0.59
N VAL A 194 11.06 -6.80 -1.20
CA VAL A 194 10.08 -7.61 -0.46
C VAL A 194 10.76 -8.62 0.47
N ALA A 195 11.81 -9.31 0.03
CA ALA A 195 12.57 -10.23 0.88
C ALA A 195 13.25 -9.51 2.06
N ILE A 196 13.69 -8.25 1.89
CA ILE A 196 14.21 -7.44 2.99
C ILE A 196 13.12 -7.23 4.05
N LEU A 197 11.88 -6.95 3.64
CA LEU A 197 10.75 -6.76 4.56
C LEU A 197 10.31 -8.07 5.21
N GLU A 198 10.32 -9.19 4.50
CA GLU A 198 10.05 -10.54 5.07
C GLU A 198 11.02 -10.89 6.20
N GLY A 199 12.26 -10.38 6.12
CA GLY A 199 13.26 -10.49 7.17
C GLY A 199 14.21 -11.69 6.99
N GLY A 200 15.38 -11.57 7.61
CA GLY A 200 16.47 -12.52 7.51
C GLY A 200 16.75 -13.31 8.79
N ALA A 201 17.92 -13.94 8.81
CA ALA A 201 18.36 -14.74 9.95
C ALA A 201 18.50 -13.87 11.22
N GLY A 202 17.77 -14.24 12.27
CA GLY A 202 17.79 -13.53 13.56
C GLY A 202 16.70 -12.47 13.71
N GLU A 203 15.89 -12.23 12.67
CA GLU A 203 14.75 -11.32 12.71
C GLU A 203 13.43 -12.12 12.77
N VAL A 204 12.37 -11.51 13.33
CA VAL A 204 11.03 -12.12 13.31
C VAL A 204 10.46 -12.02 11.89
N SER A 205 10.21 -13.16 11.25
CA SER A 205 9.74 -13.16 9.85
C SER A 205 8.36 -12.53 9.70
N LEU A 206 8.18 -11.70 8.67
CA LEU A 206 6.85 -11.29 8.20
C LEU A 206 6.40 -12.23 7.07
N THR A 207 5.10 -12.47 6.99
CA THR A 207 4.49 -13.26 5.92
C THR A 207 3.81 -12.33 4.94
N ASN A 208 4.20 -12.37 3.66
CA ASN A 208 3.49 -11.67 2.59
C ASN A 208 2.21 -12.42 2.22
N LEU A 209 1.06 -11.85 2.54
CA LEU A 209 -0.24 -12.49 2.34
C LEU A 209 -0.56 -12.73 0.87
N LEU A 210 -0.01 -11.93 -0.05
CA LEU A 210 -0.19 -12.13 -1.48
C LEU A 210 0.27 -13.53 -1.94
N ASN A 211 1.30 -14.09 -1.30
CA ASN A 211 1.81 -15.44 -1.61
C ASN A 211 0.82 -16.56 -1.22
N LEU A 212 -0.31 -16.22 -0.59
CA LEU A 212 -1.37 -17.14 -0.20
C LEU A 212 -2.59 -17.06 -1.12
N GLU A 213 -2.61 -16.08 -2.03
CA GLU A 213 -3.62 -16.00 -3.08
C GLU A 213 -3.35 -17.07 -4.17
N LYS A 214 -4.37 -17.38 -4.97
CA LYS A 214 -4.23 -18.28 -6.13
C LYS A 214 -3.28 -17.65 -7.15
N ASP A 215 -2.32 -18.44 -7.66
CA ASP A 215 -1.34 -18.01 -8.67
C ASP A 215 -1.91 -17.24 -9.87
N ALA A 216 -3.16 -17.54 -10.28
CA ALA A 216 -3.81 -16.88 -11.41
C ALA A 216 -4.32 -15.45 -11.08
N GLU A 217 -4.50 -15.15 -9.79
CA GLU A 217 -5.04 -13.88 -9.28
C GLU A 217 -3.91 -13.01 -8.65
N THR A 218 -2.66 -13.48 -8.61
CA THR A 218 -1.52 -12.72 -8.07
C THR A 218 -1.02 -11.66 -9.06
N TYR A 219 -1.82 -10.64 -9.32
CA TYR A 219 -1.41 -9.42 -10.03
C TYR A 219 -2.24 -8.23 -9.57
N THR A 220 -1.61 -7.08 -9.36
CA THR A 220 -2.28 -5.85 -8.95
C THR A 220 -2.17 -4.76 -10.01
N TYR A 221 -1.31 -4.94 -11.02
CA TYR A 221 -1.01 -3.95 -12.05
C TYR A 221 -0.80 -4.61 -13.41
N VAL A 222 -1.03 -3.88 -14.51
CA VAL A 222 -0.73 -4.33 -15.87
C VAL A 222 0.17 -3.31 -16.58
N TYR A 223 1.38 -3.73 -16.95
CA TYR A 223 2.36 -2.90 -17.63
C TYR A 223 2.83 -3.55 -18.94
N ASP A 224 2.70 -2.82 -20.06
CA ASP A 224 3.07 -3.30 -21.40
C ASP A 224 2.51 -4.70 -21.73
N GLY A 225 1.29 -4.98 -21.25
CA GLY A 225 0.60 -6.26 -21.44
C GLY A 225 1.05 -7.40 -20.51
N ASN A 226 1.87 -7.11 -19.50
CA ASN A 226 2.27 -8.06 -18.46
C ASN A 226 1.53 -7.77 -17.16
N SER A 227 0.86 -8.78 -16.62
CA SER A 227 0.34 -8.74 -15.25
C SER A 227 1.49 -8.77 -14.26
N GLN A 228 1.47 -7.82 -13.32
CA GLN A 228 2.51 -7.54 -12.36
C GLN A 228 1.92 -7.41 -10.96
N VAL A 229 2.75 -7.71 -9.96
CA VAL A 229 2.47 -7.45 -8.55
C VAL A 229 3.32 -6.28 -8.13
N LEU A 230 2.72 -5.26 -7.53
CA LEU A 230 3.46 -4.16 -6.90
C LEU A 230 2.96 -3.86 -5.49
N ASP A 231 1.70 -4.18 -5.22
CA ASP A 231 1.05 -3.97 -3.93
C ASP A 231 1.15 -5.22 -3.07
N HIS A 232 1.53 -5.03 -1.82
CA HIS A 232 1.78 -6.13 -0.89
C HIS A 232 1.18 -5.87 0.48
N MET A 233 0.94 -6.95 1.22
CA MET A 233 0.54 -6.91 2.62
C MET A 233 1.36 -7.94 3.39
N LEU A 234 2.37 -7.47 4.13
CA LEU A 234 3.22 -8.30 4.97
C LEU A 234 2.79 -8.20 6.42
N VAL A 235 2.59 -9.33 7.08
CA VAL A 235 2.07 -9.37 8.45
C VAL A 235 3.01 -10.10 9.40
N SER A 236 3.07 -9.61 10.63
CA SER A 236 3.74 -10.27 11.76
C SER A 236 3.14 -11.67 12.04
N PRO A 237 3.89 -12.58 12.69
CA PRO A 237 3.37 -13.91 13.01
C PRO A 237 2.08 -13.90 13.84
N ALA A 238 1.97 -12.98 14.81
CA ALA A 238 0.78 -12.88 15.65
C ALA A 238 -0.45 -12.40 14.87
N LEU A 239 -0.28 -11.45 13.93
CA LEU A 239 -1.37 -11.03 13.04
C LEU A 239 -1.72 -12.13 12.02
N TYR A 240 -0.71 -12.89 11.57
CA TYR A 240 -0.93 -14.05 10.71
C TYR A 240 -1.76 -15.15 11.37
N ASP A 241 -1.63 -15.36 12.68
CA ASP A 241 -2.47 -16.32 13.41
C ASP A 241 -3.97 -15.97 13.39
N LEU A 242 -4.31 -14.71 13.09
CA LEU A 242 -5.68 -14.21 12.95
C LEU A 242 -6.16 -14.18 11.48
N PHE A 243 -5.27 -14.48 10.53
CA PHE A 243 -5.58 -14.42 9.10
C PHE A 243 -6.71 -15.36 8.70
N ALA A 244 -7.69 -14.82 7.98
CA ALA A 244 -8.85 -15.54 7.48
C ALA A 244 -8.76 -15.79 5.97
N ALA A 245 -8.47 -14.73 5.20
CA ALA A 245 -8.39 -14.77 3.76
C ALA A 245 -7.65 -13.55 3.20
N VAL A 246 -7.13 -13.71 1.98
CA VAL A 246 -6.59 -12.66 1.12
C VAL A 246 -7.33 -12.76 -0.20
N ASP A 247 -7.53 -11.64 -0.89
CA ASP A 247 -8.01 -11.62 -2.27
C ASP A 247 -7.42 -10.39 -3.01
N VAL A 248 -7.20 -10.51 -4.31
CA VAL A 248 -6.99 -9.36 -5.19
C VAL A 248 -8.27 -9.08 -5.97
N LEU A 249 -8.83 -7.90 -5.78
CA LEU A 249 -10.13 -7.55 -6.33
C LEU A 249 -9.97 -6.99 -7.76
N HIS A 250 -10.11 -7.88 -8.75
CA HIS A 250 -9.90 -7.58 -10.16
C HIS A 250 -11.04 -6.80 -10.83
N PHE A 251 -11.17 -5.52 -10.48
CA PHE A 251 -12.11 -4.58 -11.15
C PHE A 251 -11.39 -3.39 -11.82
N ASN A 252 -10.07 -3.30 -11.72
CA ASN A 252 -9.27 -2.17 -12.21
C ASN A 252 -8.26 -2.55 -13.30
N ALA A 253 -7.22 -3.32 -12.96
CA ALA A 253 -6.02 -3.44 -13.78
C ALA A 253 -6.29 -4.12 -15.13
N GLY A 254 -7.20 -5.09 -15.16
CA GLY A 254 -7.63 -5.79 -16.37
C GLY A 254 -8.63 -5.03 -17.25
N TYR A 255 -9.14 -3.89 -16.80
CA TYR A 255 -10.20 -3.14 -17.49
C TYR A 255 -9.66 -1.98 -18.34
N PRO A 256 -10.30 -1.62 -19.47
CA PRO A 256 -9.80 -0.58 -20.36
C PRO A 256 -9.80 0.82 -19.73
N ASP A 257 -8.78 1.63 -20.04
CA ASP A 257 -8.65 3.04 -19.61
C ASP A 257 -9.89 3.89 -19.91
N ALA A 258 -10.60 3.59 -20.99
CA ALA A 258 -11.81 4.32 -21.39
C ALA A 258 -12.93 4.27 -20.33
N LEU A 259 -12.91 3.30 -19.41
CA LEU A 259 -13.87 3.21 -18.30
C LEU A 259 -13.51 4.11 -17.12
N GLY A 260 -12.28 4.64 -17.04
CA GLY A 260 -11.85 5.53 -15.96
C GLY A 260 -12.64 6.84 -15.89
N GLY A 261 -13.13 7.31 -17.03
CA GLY A 261 -13.99 8.50 -17.13
C GLY A 261 -15.49 8.25 -16.96
N ASP A 262 -15.92 7.00 -16.70
CA ASP A 262 -17.34 6.66 -16.51
C ASP A 262 -17.68 6.50 -15.03
N ALA A 263 -18.37 7.50 -14.47
CA ALA A 263 -18.79 7.52 -13.06
C ALA A 263 -19.89 6.47 -12.72
N ASN A 264 -20.49 5.79 -13.71
CA ASN A 264 -21.60 4.85 -13.49
C ASN A 264 -21.13 3.39 -13.29
N THR A 265 -19.82 3.17 -13.20
CA THR A 265 -19.25 1.84 -13.01
C THR A 265 -18.08 1.88 -12.04
N THR A 266 -17.95 0.82 -11.25
CA THR A 266 -16.80 0.56 -10.37
C THR A 266 -15.53 0.25 -11.17
N LEU A 267 -15.69 -0.23 -12.41
CA LEU A 267 -14.59 -0.70 -13.24
C LEU A 267 -13.60 0.42 -13.57
N ARG A 268 -12.29 0.14 -13.45
CA ARG A 268 -11.20 1.10 -13.72
C ARG A 268 -11.33 2.38 -12.87
N ALA A 269 -11.63 2.24 -11.59
CA ALA A 269 -11.54 3.34 -10.62
C ALA A 269 -10.08 3.72 -10.30
N SER A 270 -9.18 2.75 -10.46
CA SER A 270 -7.72 2.91 -10.35
C SER A 270 -7.03 2.15 -11.50
N ASP A 271 -5.74 2.37 -11.70
CA ASP A 271 -4.91 1.50 -12.53
C ASP A 271 -4.36 0.27 -11.79
N HIS A 272 -4.50 0.25 -10.46
CA HIS A 272 -4.19 -0.88 -9.59
C HIS A 272 -5.46 -1.61 -9.10
N ASP A 273 -5.41 -2.93 -9.00
CA ASP A 273 -6.41 -3.73 -8.27
C ASP A 273 -6.14 -3.66 -6.75
N ALA A 274 -7.21 -3.68 -5.96
CA ALA A 274 -7.11 -3.61 -4.51
C ALA A 274 -6.70 -4.98 -3.92
N LEU A 275 -5.72 -4.99 -3.01
CA LEU A 275 -5.36 -6.16 -2.21
C LEU A 275 -6.10 -6.13 -0.87
N GLU A 276 -6.99 -7.09 -0.66
CA GLU A 276 -7.78 -7.25 0.57
C GLU A 276 -7.15 -8.30 1.49
N GLY A 277 -7.05 -7.99 2.79
CA GLY A 277 -6.73 -8.95 3.84
C GLY A 277 -7.82 -8.98 4.90
N ARG A 278 -8.31 -10.17 5.24
CA ARG A 278 -9.38 -10.40 6.23
C ARG A 278 -8.83 -11.14 7.44
N PHE A 279 -9.20 -10.69 8.63
CA PHE A 279 -8.68 -11.19 9.90
C PHE A 279 -9.83 -11.41 10.89
N ASN A 280 -9.71 -12.44 11.74
CA ASN A 280 -10.65 -12.71 12.82
C ASN A 280 -10.07 -12.17 14.14
N LEU A 281 -10.29 -10.89 14.40
CA LEU A 281 -10.07 -10.29 15.71
C LEU A 281 -11.19 -10.78 16.67
N ARG A 282 -10.95 -10.77 17.98
CA ARG A 282 -11.75 -11.54 18.96
C ARG A 282 -12.88 -10.76 19.60
#